data_AF-A0A3D3NTY5-F1
#
_entry.id   AF-A0A3D3NTY5-F1
#
_cell.length_a   1.000
_cell.length_b   1.000
_cell.length_c   1.000
_cell.angle_alpha   90.00
_cell.angle_beta   90.00
_cell.angle_gamma   90.00
#
_symmetry.space_group_name_H-M   'P 1'
#
loop_
_entity.id
_entity.type
_entity.pdbx_description
1 polymer ?
#
loop_
_entity_poly.entity_id
_entity_poly.type
_entity_poly.pdbx_seq_one_letter_code
_entity_poly.pdbx_strand_id
1 'polypeptide(L)'
;MTHDDFSIEEAPPSQIERWTRTLIGVAKFCILLLAVPVIIRIHEMPLAEQNAMRAKLEEMKAGRDLLLARRDMLLRQVEWIKNDTGYLEIRARDHDEVHKKGEYVIRFED
;
A
#
# COMPACT_ATOMS: atom_id res chain seq x y z
N MET A 1 3.96 -83.45 20.57
CA MET A 1 4.49 -82.11 20.27
C MET A 1 3.36 -81.15 20.56
N THR A 2 3.35 -80.64 21.78
CA THR A 2 2.32 -79.72 22.30
C THR A 2 2.65 -78.31 21.80
N HIS A 3 1.69 -77.68 21.14
CA HIS A 3 1.74 -76.25 20.86
C HIS A 3 1.46 -75.51 22.16
N ASP A 4 2.49 -74.92 22.77
CA ASP A 4 2.32 -73.90 23.80
C ASP A 4 1.93 -72.59 23.11
N ASP A 5 0.63 -72.30 23.10
CA ASP A 5 0.12 -70.97 22.78
C ASP A 5 0.58 -70.01 23.88
N PHE A 6 1.63 -69.23 23.58
CA PHE A 6 1.98 -68.04 24.34
C PHE A 6 0.85 -67.02 24.19
N SER A 7 -0.12 -67.11 25.09
CA SER A 7 -1.11 -66.06 25.31
C SER A 7 -0.38 -64.84 25.83
N ILE A 8 -0.11 -63.88 24.94
CA ILE A 8 0.26 -62.52 25.34
C ILE A 8 -1.02 -61.92 25.91
N GLU A 9 -1.23 -62.07 27.23
CA GLU A 9 -2.19 -61.26 27.96
C GLU A 9 -1.71 -59.80 27.85
N GLU A 10 -2.30 -59.06 26.91
CA GLU A 10 -2.20 -57.61 26.89
C GLU A 10 -2.80 -57.08 28.20
N ALA A 11 -1.93 -56.77 29.15
CA ALA A 11 -2.32 -56.16 30.42
C ALA A 11 -3.13 -54.89 30.12
N PRO A 12 -4.26 -54.66 30.83
CA PRO A 12 -5.11 -53.51 30.56
C PRO A 12 -4.30 -52.23 30.72
N PRO A 13 -4.39 -51.28 29.78
CA PRO A 13 -3.57 -50.08 29.80
C PRO A 13 -3.80 -49.35 31.12
N SER A 14 -2.70 -49.09 31.83
CA SER A 14 -2.74 -48.49 33.16
C SER A 14 -3.43 -47.12 33.09
N GLN A 15 -4.13 -46.71 34.15
CA GLN A 15 -4.86 -45.43 34.16
C GLN A 15 -3.94 -44.22 33.88
N ILE A 16 -2.65 -44.36 34.20
CA ILE A 16 -1.61 -43.36 33.98
C ILE A 16 -1.35 -43.16 32.47
N GLU A 17 -1.33 -44.23 31.67
CA GLU A 17 -1.17 -44.14 30.21
C GLU A 17 -2.36 -43.47 29.52
N ARG A 18 -3.57 -43.66 30.07
CA ARG A 18 -4.77 -42.97 29.57
C ARG A 18 -4.73 -41.47 29.88
N TRP A 19 -4.25 -41.10 31.07
CA TRP A 19 -4.09 -39.71 31.49
C TRP A 19 -2.98 -38.98 30.73
N THR A 20 -1.82 -39.61 30.50
CA THR A 20 -0.74 -38.99 29.73
C THR A 20 -1.15 -38.74 28.29
N ARG A 21 -1.88 -39.67 27.67
CA ARG A 21 -2.37 -39.51 26.29
C ARG A 21 -3.38 -38.38 26.14
N THR A 22 -4.26 -38.18 27.13
CA THR A 22 -5.20 -37.04 27.14
C THR A 22 -4.49 -35.72 27.40
N LEU A 23 -3.51 -35.68 28.32
CA LEU A 23 -2.73 -34.49 28.63
C LEU A 23 -1.88 -34.01 27.45
N ILE A 24 -1.32 -34.95 26.67
CA ILE A 24 -0.63 -34.66 25.41
C ILE A 24 -1.59 -34.10 24.36
N GLY A 25 -2.83 -34.61 24.30
CA GLY A 25 -3.88 -34.07 23.43
C GLY A 25 -4.23 -32.62 23.77
N VAL A 26 -4.38 -32.31 25.07
CA VAL A 26 -4.64 -30.95 25.56
C VAL A 26 -3.46 -30.03 25.29
N ALA A 27 -2.22 -30.48 25.57
CA ALA A 27 -1.03 -29.70 25.30
C ALA A 27 -0.88 -29.36 23.81
N LYS A 28 -1.13 -30.32 22.90
CA LYS A 28 -1.16 -30.07 21.46
C LYS A 28 -2.26 -29.07 21.08
N PHE A 29 -3.43 -29.15 21.70
CA PHE A 29 -4.51 -28.20 21.46
C PHE A 29 -4.14 -26.79 21.92
N CYS A 30 -3.53 -26.64 23.09
CA CYS A 30 -3.02 -25.36 23.59
C CYS A 30 -1.94 -24.76 22.66
N ILE A 31 -1.02 -25.59 22.15
CA ILE A 31 -0.01 -25.15 21.18
C ILE A 31 -0.67 -24.69 19.88
N LEU A 32 -1.66 -25.42 19.39
CA LEU A 32 -2.37 -25.06 18.16
C LEU A 32 -3.16 -23.75 18.34
N LEU A 33 -3.82 -23.59 19.48
CA LEU A 33 -4.58 -22.38 19.83
C LEU A 33 -3.65 -21.15 19.93
N LEU A 34 -2.39 -21.35 20.32
CA LEU A 34 -1.38 -20.28 20.36
C LEU A 34 -0.72 -20.04 18.99
N ALA A 35 -0.50 -21.08 18.18
CA ALA A 35 0.14 -20.98 16.87
C ALA A 35 -0.71 -20.23 15.83
N VAL A 36 -2.02 -20.50 15.79
CA VAL A 36 -2.94 -19.88 14.83
C VAL A 36 -2.95 -18.33 14.90
N PRO A 37 -3.14 -17.68 16.06
CA PRO A 37 -3.14 -16.22 16.13
C PRO A 37 -1.77 -15.60 15.81
N VAL A 38 -0.67 -16.30 16.11
CA VAL A 38 0.68 -15.86 15.75
C VAL A 38 0.85 -15.84 14.23
N ILE A 39 0.42 -16.89 13.54
CA ILE A 39 0.48 -16.97 12.07
C ILE A 39 -0.38 -15.89 11.42
N ILE A 40 -1.59 -15.65 11.93
CA ILE A 40 -2.47 -14.58 11.45
C ILE A 40 -1.79 -13.22 11.59
N ARG A 41 -1.20 -12.93 12.76
CA ARG A 41 -0.55 -11.64 13.03
C ARG A 41 0.69 -11.41 12.15
N ILE A 42 1.44 -12.47 11.86
CA ILE A 42 2.58 -12.42 10.93
C ILE A 42 2.11 -12.14 9.50
N HIS A 43 0.97 -12.68 9.06
CA HIS A 43 0.43 -12.46 7.72
C HIS A 43 -0.31 -11.14 7.53
N GLU A 44 -0.88 -10.55 8.58
CA GLU A 44 -1.52 -9.23 8.47
C GLU A 44 -0.51 -8.07 8.31
N MET A 45 0.67 -8.17 8.92
CA MET A 45 1.72 -7.15 8.77
C MET A 45 2.16 -6.91 7.31
N PRO A 46 2.50 -7.93 6.49
CA PRO A 46 2.90 -7.71 5.10
C PRO A 46 1.75 -7.21 4.23
N LEU A 47 0.49 -7.45 4.60
CA LEU A 47 -0.67 -6.89 3.90
C LEU A 47 -0.84 -5.40 4.21
N ALA A 48 -0.66 -5.00 5.48
CA ALA A 48 -0.70 -3.59 5.88
C ALA A 48 0.42 -2.78 5.21
N GLU A 49 1.65 -3.32 5.17
CA GLU A 49 2.78 -2.67 4.51
C GLU A 49 2.57 -2.54 2.99
N GLN A 50 2.05 -3.58 2.33
CA GLN A 50 1.72 -3.52 0.91
C GLN A 50 0.63 -2.48 0.61
N ASN A 51 -0.39 -2.39 1.45
CA ASN A 51 -1.45 -1.39 1.29
C ASN A 51 -0.92 0.04 1.51
N ALA A 52 -0.03 0.24 2.48
CA ALA A 52 0.63 1.52 2.70
C ALA A 52 1.52 1.94 1.52
N MET A 53 2.26 0.99 0.94
CA MET A 53 3.08 1.24 -0.26
C MET A 53 2.22 1.56 -1.48
N ARG A 54 1.09 0.86 -1.66
CA ARG A 54 0.12 1.17 -2.73
C ARG A 54 -0.47 2.56 -2.57
N ALA A 55 -0.85 2.96 -1.35
CA ALA A 55 -1.35 4.31 -1.08
C ALA A 55 -0.31 5.39 -1.45
N LYS A 56 0.96 5.20 -1.05
CA LYS A 56 2.05 6.11 -1.43
C LYS A 56 2.28 6.18 -2.95
N LEU A 57 2.15 5.05 -3.65
CA LEU A 57 2.26 5.02 -5.11
C LEU A 57 1.13 5.79 -5.78
N GLU A 58 -0.11 5.66 -5.30
CA GLU A 58 -1.25 6.41 -5.84
C GLU A 58 -1.11 7.92 -5.57
N GLU A 59 -0.63 8.31 -4.38
CA GLU A 59 -0.32 9.70 -4.08
C GLU A 59 0.76 10.27 -5.02
N MET A 60 1.86 9.53 -5.24
CA MET A 60 2.91 9.96 -6.16
C MET A 60 2.45 10.01 -7.62
N LYS A 61 1.56 9.12 -8.04
CA LYS A 61 0.93 9.18 -9.37
C LYS A 61 0.06 10.44 -9.50
N ALA A 62 -0.80 10.71 -8.54
CA ALA A 62 -1.63 11.91 -8.53
C ALA A 62 -0.78 13.19 -8.59
N GLY A 63 0.32 13.25 -7.83
CA GLY A 63 1.28 14.36 -7.89
C GLY A 63 1.94 14.52 -9.25
N ARG A 64 2.35 13.41 -9.88
CA ARG A 64 2.91 13.42 -11.24
C ARG A 64 1.90 13.94 -12.26
N ASP A 65 0.66 13.47 -12.20
CA ASP A 65 -0.39 13.85 -13.16
C ASP A 65 -0.75 15.34 -13.04
N LEU A 66 -0.78 15.87 -11.81
CA LEU A 66 -0.93 17.30 -11.58
C LEU A 66 0.21 18.11 -12.19
N LEU A 67 1.45 17.65 -11.99
CA LEU A 67 2.63 18.32 -12.56
C LEU A 67 2.63 18.27 -14.10
N LEU A 68 2.20 17.15 -14.69
CA LEU A 68 2.04 17.02 -16.15
C LEU A 68 0.99 18.00 -16.67
N ALA A 69 -0.18 18.07 -16.02
CA ALA A 69 -1.23 19.02 -16.40
C ALA A 69 -0.73 20.47 -16.33
N ARG A 70 0.03 20.82 -15.29
CA ARG A 70 0.60 22.16 -15.13
C ARG A 70 1.68 22.45 -16.19
N ARG A 71 2.54 21.47 -16.48
CA ARG A 71 3.54 21.57 -17.56
C ARG A 71 2.87 21.85 -18.89
N ASP A 72 1.84 21.09 -19.23
CA ASP A 72 1.17 21.22 -20.53
C ASP A 72 0.42 22.55 -20.65
N MET A 73 -0.19 23.03 -19.56
CA MET A 73 -0.76 24.37 -19.49
C MET A 73 0.30 25.46 -19.72
N LEU A 74 1.45 25.37 -19.05
CA LEU A 74 2.53 26.35 -19.20
C LEU A 74 3.14 26.33 -20.59
N LEU A 75 3.36 25.14 -21.17
CA LEU A 75 3.85 25.01 -22.54
C LEU A 75 2.89 25.67 -23.53
N ARG A 76 1.58 25.47 -23.37
CA ARG A 76 0.57 26.13 -24.20
C ARG A 76 0.59 27.65 -24.03
N GLN A 77 0.77 28.16 -22.81
CA GLN A 77 0.92 29.60 -22.58
C GLN A 77 2.16 30.17 -23.26
N VAL A 78 3.29 29.46 -23.18
CA VAL A 78 4.53 29.87 -23.85
C VAL A 78 4.36 29.87 -25.37
N GLU A 79 3.66 28.88 -25.92
CA GLU A 79 3.34 28.81 -27.34
C GLU A 79 2.51 30.02 -27.78
N TRP A 80 1.47 30.38 -27.02
CA TRP A 80 0.66 31.57 -27.30
C TRP A 80 1.46 32.87 -27.22
N ILE A 81 2.33 33.02 -26.22
CA ILE A 81 3.19 34.21 -26.11
C ILE A 81 4.12 34.34 -27.32
N LYS A 82 4.63 33.22 -27.85
CA LYS A 82 5.56 33.22 -28.98
C LYS A 82 4.86 33.46 -30.32
N ASN A 83 3.67 32.90 -30.50
CA ASN A 83 3.01 32.83 -31.80
C ASN A 83 1.91 33.88 -31.99
N ASP A 84 1.38 34.46 -30.91
CA ASP A 84 0.27 35.41 -30.97
C ASP A 84 0.71 36.79 -30.44
N THR A 85 0.82 37.75 -31.36
CA THR A 85 1.18 39.15 -31.09
C THR A 85 0.08 39.91 -30.31
N GLY A 86 -1.17 39.46 -30.35
CA GLY A 86 -2.29 40.05 -29.60
C GLY A 86 -2.50 39.41 -28.22
N TYR A 87 -1.92 38.23 -27.95
CA TYR A 87 -2.12 37.52 -26.69
C TYR A 87 -1.61 38.29 -25.46
N LEU A 88 -0.45 38.95 -25.58
CA LEU A 88 0.09 39.77 -24.50
C LEU A 88 -0.76 41.02 -24.24
N GLU A 89 -1.36 41.61 -25.27
CA GLU A 89 -2.23 42.78 -25.14
C GLU A 89 -3.58 42.42 -24.52
N ILE A 90 -4.19 41.31 -24.96
CA ILE A 90 -5.45 40.81 -24.38
C ILE A 90 -5.23 40.42 -22.92
N ARG A 91 -4.12 39.74 -22.60
CA ARG A 91 -3.78 39.38 -21.22
C ARG A 91 -3.44 40.59 -20.37
N ALA A 92 -2.76 41.60 -20.93
CA ALA A 92 -2.49 42.85 -20.23
C ALA A 92 -3.79 43.63 -19.96
N ARG A 93 -4.71 43.65 -20.93
CA ARG A 93 -6.02 44.30 -20.80
C ARG A 93 -6.94 43.58 -19.79
N ASP A 94 -6.95 42.26 -19.76
CA ASP A 94 -7.71 41.49 -18.75
C ASP A 94 -7.11 41.61 -17.34
N HIS A 95 -5.82 41.95 -17.24
CA HIS A 95 -5.16 42.28 -15.97
C HIS A 95 -5.17 43.79 -15.64
N ASP A 96 -5.84 44.66 -16.43
CA ASP A 96 -5.86 46.11 -16.17
C ASP A 96 -6.44 46.48 -14.80
N GLU A 97 -7.33 45.66 -14.23
CA GLU A 97 -7.83 45.87 -12.85
C GLU A 97 -6.82 45.45 -11.76
N VAL A 98 -5.73 44.75 -12.13
CA VAL A 98 -4.72 44.17 -11.22
C VAL A 98 -3.36 44.87 -11.36
N HIS A 99 -3.18 45.77 -12.33
CA HIS A 99 -1.91 46.50 -12.50
C HIS A 99 -1.63 47.41 -11.29
N LYS A 100 -0.50 47.18 -10.63
CA LYS A 100 0.07 48.17 -9.72
C LYS A 100 0.62 49.32 -10.55
N LYS A 101 0.42 50.56 -10.09
CA LYS A 101 0.98 51.77 -10.72
C LYS A 101 2.48 51.57 -11.04
N GLY A 102 2.82 51.46 -12.34
CA GLY A 102 4.21 51.50 -12.81
C GLY A 102 4.71 50.35 -13.70
N GLU A 103 3.91 49.35 -14.06
CA GLU A 103 4.31 48.33 -15.04
C GLU A 103 4.11 48.83 -16.49
N TYR A 104 5.13 48.62 -17.34
CA TYR A 104 5.11 48.98 -18.76
C TYR A 104 5.44 47.76 -19.62
N VAL A 105 4.63 47.51 -20.65
CA VAL A 105 4.92 46.51 -21.70
C VAL A 105 5.68 47.22 -22.82
N ILE A 106 6.95 46.87 -23.03
CA ILE A 106 7.79 47.45 -24.08
C ILE A 106 7.93 46.41 -25.19
N ARG A 107 7.56 46.80 -26.41
CA ARG A 107 7.75 46.01 -27.63
C ARG A 107 9.04 46.50 -28.31
N PHE A 108 9.95 45.59 -28.63
CA PHE A 108 11.08 45.88 -29.50
C PHE A 108 10.71 45.41 -30.91
N GLU A 109 10.63 46.35 -31.84
CA GLU A 109 10.55 46.09 -33.29
C GLU A 109 11.95 46.29 -33.86
N ASP A 110 12.41 45.32 -34.67
CA ASP A 110 13.59 45.47 -35.54
C ASP A 110 13.19 46.21 -36.83
#